data_AF-A0A6P3X6G1-F1
#
_entry.id   AF-A0A6P3X6G1-F1
#
_cell.length_a   1.000
_cell.length_b   1.000
_cell.length_c   1.000
_cell.angle_alpha   90.00
_cell.angle_beta   90.00
_cell.angle_gamma   90.00
#
_symmetry.space_group_name_H-M   'P 1'
#
loop_
_entity.id
_entity.type
_entity.pdbx_description
1 polymer ?
#
loop_
_entity_poly.entity_id
_entity_poly.type
_entity_poly.pdbx_seq_one_letter_code
_entity_poly.pdbx_strand_id
1 'polypeptide(L)'
;MYTIKVLVAVVLCTTGTLSAPQRPPSSGSEKDAVITSQQLEVNFDGSYVNNFETSNGISHQESGQPKQVDNETPVVSQGSDSYTAPDGQQVSISYVADENGFQVQGSHIPTAPPIPPEIQRALEWNAAHPEEDDGGQRPGGVRG
;
A
#
# COMPACT_ATOMS: atom_id res chain seq x y z
N MET A 1 -19.31 68.08 -9.34
CA MET A 1 -19.48 66.71 -9.86
C MET A 1 -18.16 66.17 -10.45
N TYR A 2 -17.13 65.87 -9.63
CA TYR A 2 -15.93 65.13 -10.07
C TYR A 2 -15.26 64.40 -8.88
N THR A 3 -16.06 63.81 -7.99
CA THR A 3 -15.59 63.18 -6.73
C THR A 3 -15.48 61.63 -6.83
N ILE A 4 -15.54 61.06 -8.04
CA ILE A 4 -15.61 59.59 -8.23
C ILE A 4 -14.77 59.17 -9.44
N LYS A 5 -13.45 59.38 -9.42
CA LYS A 5 -12.54 58.76 -10.41
C LYS A 5 -11.13 58.38 -9.89
N VAL A 6 -10.78 58.67 -8.64
CA VAL A 6 -9.42 58.37 -8.10
C VAL A 6 -9.39 57.13 -7.20
N LEU A 7 -10.52 56.44 -7.00
CA LEU A 7 -10.62 55.28 -6.11
C LEU A 7 -10.43 53.91 -6.81
N VAL A 8 -10.02 53.89 -8.08
CA VAL A 8 -9.95 52.64 -8.88
C VAL A 8 -8.52 52.10 -9.07
N ALA A 9 -7.49 52.81 -8.59
CA ALA A 9 -6.09 52.44 -8.86
C ALA A 9 -5.35 51.72 -7.71
N VAL A 10 -6.05 51.11 -6.74
CA VAL A 10 -5.44 50.32 -5.64
C VAL A 10 -6.04 48.90 -5.55
N VAL A 11 -6.58 48.36 -6.64
CA VAL A 11 -7.28 47.05 -6.64
C VAL A 11 -6.59 46.02 -7.55
N LEU A 12 -5.29 46.15 -7.83
CA LEU A 12 -4.64 45.22 -8.76
C LEU A 12 -3.23 44.80 -8.31
N CYS A 13 -3.11 44.24 -7.10
CA CYS A 13 -1.90 43.48 -6.71
C CYS A 13 -2.16 42.46 -5.59
N THR A 14 -3.33 41.81 -5.57
CA THR A 14 -3.59 40.71 -4.65
C THR A 14 -4.44 39.65 -5.35
N THR A 15 -3.81 38.71 -6.05
CA THR A 15 -4.18 37.29 -6.02
C THR A 15 -3.27 36.51 -6.95
N GLY A 16 -2.65 35.48 -6.40
CA GLY A 16 -1.73 34.61 -7.11
C GLY A 16 -0.87 33.74 -6.20
N THR A 17 -1.17 33.64 -4.90
CA THR A 17 -0.71 32.47 -4.15
C THR A 17 -1.59 31.32 -4.60
N LEU A 18 -1.00 30.40 -5.36
CA LEU A 18 -1.50 29.03 -5.49
C LEU A 18 -1.50 28.43 -4.09
N SER A 19 -2.56 28.68 -3.33
CA SER A 19 -2.78 27.95 -2.09
C SER A 19 -3.00 26.51 -2.50
N ALA A 20 -2.05 25.65 -2.16
CA ALA A 20 -2.27 24.22 -2.08
C ALA A 20 -3.58 23.97 -1.30
N PRO A 21 -4.35 22.92 -1.61
CA PRO A 21 -5.57 22.60 -0.86
C PRO A 21 -5.26 22.60 0.64
N GLN A 22 -5.72 23.64 1.34
CA GLN A 22 -5.50 23.75 2.77
C GLN A 22 -6.31 22.64 3.43
N ARG A 23 -5.59 21.75 4.11
CA ARG A 23 -6.10 20.68 4.98
C ARG A 23 -7.37 21.16 5.70
N PRO A 24 -8.53 20.49 5.55
CA PRO A 24 -9.65 20.75 6.42
C PRO A 24 -9.15 20.50 7.85
N PRO A 25 -9.30 21.45 8.78
CA PRO A 25 -8.77 21.29 10.13
C PRO A 25 -9.38 20.04 10.74
N SER A 26 -8.55 19.01 10.93
CA SER A 26 -8.84 17.97 11.91
C SER A 26 -9.08 18.70 13.23
N SER A 27 -10.19 18.41 13.88
CA SER A 27 -10.61 19.07 15.12
C SER A 27 -9.60 18.78 16.24
N GLY A 28 -8.55 19.61 16.37
CA GLY A 28 -7.47 19.48 17.36
C GLY A 28 -6.07 19.54 16.76
N SER A 29 -5.06 19.85 17.57
CA SER A 29 -3.67 19.69 17.13
C SER A 29 -3.34 18.18 17.01
N GLU A 30 -2.39 17.77 16.16
CA GLU A 30 -2.08 16.32 15.94
C GLU A 30 -1.88 15.53 17.24
N LYS A 31 -1.24 16.16 18.23
CA LYS A 31 -1.00 15.57 19.55
C LYS A 31 -2.27 15.35 20.39
N ASP A 32 -3.38 15.97 20.01
CA ASP A 32 -4.69 15.87 20.68
C ASP A 32 -5.60 14.86 19.94
N ALA A 33 -5.07 14.08 18.99
CA ALA A 33 -5.85 13.07 18.29
C ALA A 33 -6.43 12.03 19.27
N VAL A 34 -7.69 11.64 19.02
CA VAL A 34 -8.43 10.67 19.84
C VAL A 34 -8.92 9.52 18.97
N ILE A 35 -9.10 8.34 19.56
CA ILE A 35 -9.73 7.21 18.88
C ILE A 35 -11.22 7.52 18.69
N THR A 36 -11.70 7.47 17.45
CA THR A 36 -13.10 7.71 17.07
C THR A 36 -13.90 6.43 16.88
N SER A 37 -13.22 5.35 16.50
CA SER A 37 -13.80 4.02 16.33
C SER A 37 -12.78 2.97 16.76
N GLN A 38 -13.24 1.91 17.40
CA GLN A 38 -12.41 0.78 17.81
C GLN A 38 -13.21 -0.51 17.75
N GLN A 39 -12.59 -1.54 17.17
CA GLN A 39 -13.07 -2.92 17.18
C GLN A 39 -11.89 -3.81 17.57
N LEU A 40 -12.02 -4.49 18.70
CA LEU A 40 -11.08 -5.51 19.14
C LEU A 40 -11.87 -6.74 19.55
N GLU A 41 -11.73 -7.82 18.80
CA GLU A 41 -12.44 -9.06 19.05
C GLU A 41 -11.46 -10.22 18.91
N VAL A 42 -11.48 -11.12 19.89
CA VAL A 42 -10.66 -12.34 19.92
C VAL A 42 -11.61 -13.51 20.08
N ASN A 43 -11.60 -14.41 19.10
CA ASN A 43 -12.50 -15.54 19.02
C ASN A 43 -11.90 -16.78 19.69
N PHE A 44 -12.76 -17.72 20.08
CA PHE A 44 -12.36 -18.99 20.71
C PHE A 44 -11.52 -19.88 19.80
N ASP A 45 -11.65 -19.73 18.49
CA ASP A 45 -10.86 -20.45 17.48
C ASP A 45 -9.45 -19.85 17.29
N GLY A 46 -9.11 -18.78 18.02
CA GLY A 46 -7.83 -18.08 17.93
C GLY A 46 -7.77 -17.02 16.83
N SER A 47 -8.86 -16.82 16.06
CA SER A 47 -8.95 -15.70 15.15
C SER A 47 -9.20 -14.39 15.89
N TYR A 48 -8.79 -13.27 15.31
CA TYR A 48 -8.99 -11.95 15.89
C TYR A 48 -9.18 -10.88 14.83
N VAL A 49 -9.80 -9.78 15.23
CA VAL A 49 -9.82 -8.52 14.50
C VAL A 49 -9.40 -7.38 15.41
N ASN A 50 -8.58 -6.47 14.89
CA ASN A 50 -8.13 -5.27 15.55
C ASN A 50 -8.19 -4.10 14.56
N ASN A 51 -9.20 -3.26 14.71
CA ASN A 51 -9.42 -2.09 13.87
C ASN A 51 -9.54 -0.86 14.76
N PHE A 52 -8.94 0.25 14.36
CA PHE A 52 -9.19 1.54 15.00
C PHE A 52 -9.03 2.70 14.03
N GLU A 53 -9.71 3.79 14.34
CA GLU A 53 -9.60 5.05 13.63
C GLU A 53 -9.39 6.19 14.62
N THR A 54 -8.63 7.20 14.21
CA THR A 54 -8.38 8.40 15.00
C THR A 54 -8.97 9.64 14.35
N SER A 55 -9.23 10.67 15.16
CA SER A 55 -9.81 11.94 14.73
C SER A 55 -8.95 12.75 13.74
N ASN A 56 -7.65 12.45 13.65
CA ASN A 56 -6.73 13.05 12.67
C ASN A 56 -6.57 12.22 11.39
N GLY A 57 -7.34 11.13 11.21
CA GLY A 57 -7.38 10.36 9.97
C GLY A 57 -6.38 9.20 9.90
N ILE A 58 -5.86 8.73 11.04
CA ILE A 58 -5.12 7.46 11.10
C ILE A 58 -6.16 6.34 11.14
N SER A 59 -5.97 5.32 10.30
CA SER A 59 -6.80 4.12 10.28
C SER A 59 -5.89 2.89 10.29
N HIS A 60 -6.20 1.95 11.17
CA HIS A 60 -5.56 0.64 11.27
C HIS A 60 -6.64 -0.42 11.14
N GLN A 61 -6.38 -1.43 10.32
CA GLN A 61 -7.22 -2.60 10.19
C GLN A 61 -6.35 -3.84 10.15
N GLU A 62 -6.61 -4.80 11.02
CA GLU A 62 -5.90 -6.05 11.06
C GLU A 62 -6.85 -7.20 11.40
N SER A 63 -6.67 -8.32 10.70
CA SER A 63 -7.31 -9.58 11.05
C SER A 63 -6.27 -10.69 11.03
N GLY A 64 -6.36 -11.62 11.97
CA GLY A 64 -5.50 -12.79 11.99
C GLY A 64 -6.25 -14.06 12.35
N GLN A 65 -5.70 -15.19 11.94
CA GLN A 65 -6.28 -16.50 12.19
C GLN A 65 -5.18 -17.57 12.26
N PRO A 66 -5.34 -18.62 13.09
CA PRO A 66 -4.40 -19.73 13.10
C PRO A 66 -4.42 -20.47 11.75
N LYS A 67 -3.25 -20.76 11.21
CA LYS A 67 -3.07 -21.55 9.99
C LYS A 67 -2.06 -22.64 10.27
N GLN A 68 -2.35 -23.86 9.81
CA GLN A 68 -1.42 -24.97 9.97
C GLN A 68 -0.28 -24.85 8.95
N VAL A 69 0.94 -24.90 9.46
CA VAL A 69 2.19 -24.75 8.72
C VAL A 69 3.14 -25.83 9.20
N ASP A 70 3.43 -26.79 8.33
CA ASP A 70 4.20 -27.98 8.69
C ASP A 70 3.62 -28.67 9.96
N ASN A 71 4.34 -28.63 11.08
CA ASN A 71 3.97 -29.21 12.37
C ASN A 71 3.57 -28.17 13.42
N GLU A 72 3.37 -26.91 13.01
CA GLU A 72 3.00 -25.79 13.87
C GLU A 72 1.69 -25.15 13.40
N THR A 73 1.07 -24.36 14.28
CA THR A 73 -0.14 -23.60 13.97
C THR A 73 0.09 -22.12 14.30
N PRO A 74 0.96 -21.41 13.56
CA PRO A 74 1.12 -19.98 13.74
C PRO A 74 -0.16 -19.22 13.38
N VAL A 75 -0.28 -18.00 13.89
CA VAL A 75 -1.32 -17.06 13.46
C VAL A 75 -0.79 -16.29 12.26
N VAL A 76 -1.47 -16.40 11.13
CA VAL A 76 -1.24 -15.53 9.97
C VAL A 76 -2.13 -14.31 10.09
N SER A 77 -1.60 -13.14 9.76
CA SER A 77 -2.35 -11.89 9.81
C SER A 77 -2.24 -11.11 8.50
N GLN A 78 -3.24 -10.31 8.25
CA GLN A 78 -3.26 -9.36 7.15
C GLN A 78 -3.93 -8.08 7.60
N GLY A 79 -3.50 -6.97 7.03
CA GLY A 79 -4.00 -5.68 7.45
C GLY A 79 -3.65 -4.55 6.52
N SER A 80 -4.06 -3.36 6.93
CA SER A 80 -3.74 -2.12 6.28
C SER A 80 -3.64 -0.99 7.29
N ASP A 81 -2.70 -0.10 7.06
CA ASP A 81 -2.51 1.13 7.82
C ASP A 81 -2.57 2.32 6.88
N SER A 82 -3.24 3.39 7.30
CA SER A 82 -3.22 4.65 6.56
C SER A 82 -3.15 5.85 7.47
N TYR A 83 -2.49 6.90 6.98
CA TYR A 83 -2.39 8.18 7.65
C TYR A 83 -2.21 9.30 6.62
N THR A 84 -2.54 10.53 7.00
CA THR A 84 -2.26 11.71 6.17
C THR A 84 -0.87 12.25 6.51
N ALA A 85 0.02 12.31 5.52
CA ALA A 85 1.36 12.87 5.65
C ALA A 85 1.32 14.41 5.83
N PRO A 86 2.40 15.04 6.32
CA PRO A 86 2.45 16.49 6.54
C PRO A 86 2.22 17.35 5.28
N ASP A 87 2.44 16.78 4.09
CA ASP A 87 2.19 17.40 2.79
C ASP A 87 0.73 17.25 2.32
N GLY A 88 -0.12 16.59 3.10
CA GLY A 88 -1.53 16.32 2.80
C GLY A 88 -1.78 15.06 1.96
N GLN A 89 -0.74 14.31 1.59
CA GLN A 89 -0.91 13.05 0.87
C GLN A 89 -1.42 11.95 1.81
N GLN A 90 -2.40 11.16 1.38
CA GLN A 90 -2.78 9.95 2.10
C GLN A 90 -1.73 8.87 1.82
N VAL A 91 -1.04 8.44 2.86
CA VAL A 91 -0.15 7.29 2.85
C VAL A 91 -0.97 6.08 3.26
N SER A 92 -0.86 5.00 2.51
CA SER A 92 -1.51 3.73 2.83
C SER A 92 -0.58 2.57 2.50
N ILE A 93 -0.56 1.59 3.39
CA ILE A 93 0.11 0.31 3.20
C ILE A 93 -0.89 -0.82 3.45
N SER A 94 -0.72 -1.91 2.74
CA SER A 94 -1.34 -3.20 3.01
C SER A 94 -0.26 -4.24 3.25
N TYR A 95 -0.53 -5.20 4.12
CA TYR A 95 0.44 -6.24 4.43
C TYR A 95 -0.21 -7.60 4.64
N VAL A 96 0.61 -8.63 4.41
CA VAL A 96 0.34 -10.02 4.76
C VAL A 96 1.54 -10.53 5.55
N ALA A 97 1.28 -11.09 6.72
CA ALA A 97 2.25 -11.74 7.58
C ALA A 97 1.92 -13.24 7.62
N ASP A 98 2.74 -14.03 6.93
CA ASP A 98 2.53 -15.46 6.77
C ASP A 98 3.85 -16.23 6.84
N GLU A 99 3.85 -17.50 6.43
CA GLU A 99 5.02 -18.37 6.38
C GLU A 99 6.18 -17.82 5.55
N ASN A 100 5.89 -16.94 4.59
CA ASN A 100 6.87 -16.31 3.72
C ASN A 100 7.38 -14.98 4.30
N GLY A 101 7.02 -14.66 5.55
CA GLY A 101 7.42 -13.46 6.27
C GLY A 101 6.43 -12.30 6.13
N PHE A 102 6.90 -11.09 6.42
CA PHE A 102 6.10 -9.87 6.34
C PHE A 102 6.21 -9.23 4.95
N GLN A 103 5.11 -9.24 4.21
CA GLN A 103 5.02 -8.75 2.84
C GLN A 103 4.18 -7.48 2.83
N VAL A 104 4.80 -6.34 2.53
CA VAL A 104 4.13 -5.03 2.53
C VAL A 104 4.07 -4.43 1.13
N GLN A 105 2.94 -3.82 0.81
CA GLN A 105 2.68 -3.12 -0.43
C GLN A 105 2.11 -1.75 -0.10
N GLY A 106 2.42 -0.73 -0.88
CA GLY A 106 1.90 0.61 -0.64
C GLY A 106 2.52 1.64 -1.56
N SER A 107 1.88 2.80 -1.66
CA SER A 107 2.30 3.90 -2.54
C SER A 107 3.69 4.45 -2.21
N HIS A 108 4.16 4.22 -0.99
CA HIS A 108 5.43 4.72 -0.47
C HIS A 108 6.43 3.59 -0.16
N ILE A 109 6.11 2.35 -0.55
CA ILE A 109 7.02 1.22 -0.42
C ILE A 109 7.88 1.15 -1.68
N PRO A 110 9.22 1.15 -1.57
CA PRO A 110 10.09 1.00 -2.72
C PRO A 110 9.79 -0.29 -3.49
N THR A 111 9.55 -0.17 -4.80
CA THR A 111 9.40 -1.32 -5.69
C THR A 111 10.73 -1.65 -6.36
N ALA A 112 10.94 -2.93 -6.65
CA ALA A 112 12.08 -3.35 -7.46
C ALA A 112 12.00 -2.68 -8.85
N PRO A 113 13.14 -2.31 -9.46
CA PRO A 113 13.16 -1.77 -10.80
C PRO A 113 12.54 -2.77 -11.79
N PRO A 114 11.92 -2.28 -12.88
CA PRO A 114 11.33 -3.14 -13.89
C PRO A 114 12.38 -4.08 -14.50
N ILE A 115 11.96 -5.29 -14.86
CA ILE A 115 12.83 -6.28 -15.50
C ILE A 115 13.38 -5.69 -16.82
N PRO A 116 14.70 -5.78 -17.09
CA PRO A 116 15.28 -5.28 -18.33
C PRO A 116 14.63 -5.87 -19.59
N PRO A 117 14.45 -5.10 -20.68
CA PRO A 117 13.78 -5.54 -21.90
C PRO A 117 14.40 -6.80 -22.54
N GLU A 118 15.71 -7.00 -22.38
CA GLU A 118 16.42 -8.16 -22.92
C GLU A 118 15.96 -9.45 -22.25
N ILE A 119 15.73 -9.41 -20.93
CA ILE A 119 15.23 -10.56 -20.16
C ILE A 119 13.77 -10.83 -20.51
N GLN A 120 12.96 -9.79 -20.69
CA GLN A 120 11.57 -9.94 -21.15
C GLN A 120 11.53 -10.65 -22.52
N ARG A 121 12.37 -10.20 -23.48
CA ARG A 121 12.47 -10.82 -24.80
C ARG A 121 12.94 -12.28 -24.73
N ALA A 122 13.89 -12.60 -23.85
CA ALA A 122 14.34 -13.97 -23.65
C ALA A 122 13.23 -14.86 -23.08
N LEU A 123 12.44 -14.36 -22.13
CA LEU A 123 11.29 -15.08 -21.58
C LEU A 123 10.18 -15.30 -22.63
N GLU A 124 9.89 -14.29 -23.44
CA GLU A 124 8.96 -14.40 -24.57
C GLU A 124 9.44 -15.42 -25.60
N TRP A 125 10.73 -15.42 -25.93
CA TRP A 125 11.32 -16.39 -26.84
C TRP A 125 11.18 -17.81 -26.29
N ASN A 126 11.53 -18.04 -25.02
CA ASN A 126 11.42 -19.35 -24.38
C ASN A 126 9.95 -19.82 -24.29
N ALA A 127 9.01 -18.91 -24.04
CA ALA A 127 7.58 -19.23 -24.03
C ALA A 127 7.04 -19.56 -25.42
N ALA A 128 7.55 -18.90 -26.47
CA ALA A 128 7.17 -19.15 -27.86
C ALA A 128 7.87 -20.39 -28.46
N HIS A 129 8.98 -20.83 -27.87
CA HIS A 129 9.76 -21.99 -28.28
C HIS A 129 9.88 -22.98 -27.10
N PRO A 130 8.76 -23.60 -26.67
CA PRO A 130 8.82 -24.66 -25.69
C PRO A 130 9.72 -25.78 -26.23
N GLU A 131 10.64 -26.29 -25.40
CA GLU A 131 11.42 -27.46 -25.76
C GLU A 131 10.45 -28.60 -26.13
N GLU A 132 10.68 -29.24 -27.27
CA GLU A 132 9.99 -30.49 -27.56
C GLU A 132 10.39 -31.49 -26.47
N ASP A 133 9.40 -32.09 -25.78
CA ASP A 133 9.62 -33.20 -24.85
C ASP A 133 10.14 -34.39 -25.67
N ASP A 134 11.45 -34.39 -25.94
CA ASP A 134 12.13 -35.45 -26.67
C ASP A 134 12.28 -36.62 -25.70
N GLY A 135 11.14 -37.31 -25.50
CA GLY A 135 10.90 -38.33 -24.49
C GLY A 135 12.07 -39.30 -24.38
N GLY A 136 12.96 -39.01 -23.43
CA GLY A 136 14.12 -39.79 -23.01
C GLY A 136 14.67 -40.80 -24.03
N GLN A 137 15.22 -40.34 -25.16
CA GLN A 137 16.07 -41.21 -25.97
C GLN A 137 17.42 -41.39 -25.25
N ARG A 138 17.42 -42.27 -24.23
CA ARG A 138 18.65 -42.85 -23.69
C ARG A 138 19.37 -43.50 -24.88
N PRO A 139 20.60 -43.10 -25.23
CA PRO A 139 21.29 -43.70 -26.37
C PRO A 139 21.37 -45.20 -26.12
N GLY A 140 20.71 -45.97 -26.98
CA GLY A 140 20.55 -47.40 -26.85
C GLY A 140 21.90 -48.05 -26.63
N GLY A 141 22.11 -48.57 -25.41
CA GLY A 141 23.29 -49.33 -25.06
C GLY A 141 23.41 -50.52 -26.02
N VAL A 142 24.44 -50.47 -26.85
CA VAL A 142 24.81 -51.51 -27.80
C VAL A 142 24.97 -52.82 -27.02
N ARG A 143 24.09 -53.79 -27.28
CA ARG A 143 24.25 -55.17 -26.81
C ARG A 143 25.31 -55.84 -27.69
N GLY A 144 26.46 -56.14 -27.10
CA GLY A 144 27.50 -57.04 -27.60
C GLY A 144 27.79 -58.11 -26.57
#